data_AF-A0A256BP61-F1
#
_entry.id   AF-A0A256BP61-F1
#
_cell.length_a   1.000
_cell.length_b   1.000
_cell.length_c   1.000
_cell.angle_alpha   90.00
_cell.angle_beta   90.00
_cell.angle_gamma   90.00
#
_symmetry.space_group_name_H-M   'P 1'
#
loop_
_entity.id
_entity.type
_entity.pdbx_description
1 polymer ?
#
loop_
_entity_poly.entity_id
_entity_poly.type
_entity_poly.pdbx_seq_one_letter_code
_entity_poly.pdbx_strand_id
1 'polypeptide(L)'
;MKSLLKAGASALGDLMPISGLSKPVLETTATTTVDIAGMLLTEKDRWQQVLQQHRATKKNKELQALMLEPIPKLTKAFAEALVLRSQQTKKTVVLVLDTYEKVPSDLDRWLWQSLLANTQLQPHRVRLVVAGRKSLLDEEAWRKLQQDRNLVFERQLDRFDQSQTQKYLQDIGIKNEVEITAIFRVTKGLPYYLNWVRQQQEKGKPISFAQGNQGIVKLLLQGLNDKEKQALQIAACCRWFDRRLIQHLLAQQSELNWGNGQSCYDWLIQREFVEPIQRFYRLDDVARDVFRESLWQESTEQFAQIHKILADYFNTQADRVIAPESHVSEKYASGEWCR
;
A
#
# COMPACT_ATOMS: atom_id res chain seq x y z
N MET A 1 6.06 15.82 30.72
CA MET A 1 5.85 15.20 29.39
C MET A 1 4.67 15.84 28.62
N LYS A 2 3.45 15.96 29.19
CA LYS A 2 2.32 16.65 28.52
C LYS A 2 2.56 18.13 28.16
N SER A 3 3.28 18.88 28.99
CA SER A 3 3.66 20.28 28.69
C SER A 3 4.72 20.40 27.60
N LEU A 4 5.64 19.43 27.51
CA LEU A 4 6.69 19.37 26.48
C LEU A 4 6.12 19.02 25.10
N LEU A 5 5.12 18.13 25.03
CA LEU A 5 4.41 17.80 23.79
C LEU A 5 3.63 19.01 23.23
N LYS A 6 3.03 19.82 24.11
CA LYS A 6 2.25 21.00 23.71
C LYS A 6 3.12 22.15 23.19
N ALA A 7 4.30 22.34 23.80
CA ALA A 7 5.29 23.33 23.35
C ALA A 7 6.05 22.88 22.08
N GLY A 8 6.31 21.58 21.93
CA GLY A 8 6.90 21.03 20.70
C GLY A 8 5.98 21.15 19.49
N ALA A 9 4.68 20.87 19.66
CA ALA A 9 3.70 20.94 18.58
C ALA A 9 3.49 22.37 18.03
N SER A 10 3.55 23.41 18.89
CA SER A 10 3.39 24.80 18.41
C SER A 10 4.66 25.36 17.75
N ALA A 11 5.85 24.87 18.12
CA ALA A 11 7.11 25.27 17.49
C ALA A 11 7.35 24.54 16.15
N LEU A 12 6.81 23.32 15.99
CA LEU A 12 6.89 22.53 14.76
C LEU A 12 6.03 23.10 13.62
N GLY A 13 4.96 23.85 13.93
CA GLY A 13 4.07 24.44 12.92
C GLY A 13 4.69 25.61 12.14
N ASP A 14 5.60 26.37 12.77
CA ASP A 14 6.15 27.62 12.20
C ASP A 14 7.54 27.45 11.58
N LEU A 15 8.17 26.27 11.68
CA LEU A 15 9.55 26.00 11.24
C LEU A 15 9.67 24.99 10.09
N MET A 16 8.55 24.56 9.51
CA MET A 16 8.52 23.59 8.41
C MET A 16 8.34 24.28 7.05
N PRO A 17 9.38 24.39 6.21
CA PRO A 17 9.23 23.98 4.83
C PRO A 17 9.29 22.45 4.81
N ILE A 18 8.14 21.80 4.57
CA ILE A 18 8.10 20.36 4.29
C ILE A 18 8.61 20.16 2.84
N SER A 19 9.91 20.29 2.63
CA SER A 19 10.57 19.97 1.36
C SER A 19 12.08 20.02 1.54
N GLY A 20 12.75 18.89 1.31
CA GLY A 20 14.21 18.88 1.16
C GLY A 20 14.92 17.70 1.80
N LEU A 21 14.67 16.48 1.31
CA LEU A 21 15.65 15.39 1.39
C LEU A 21 15.66 14.69 0.04
N SER A 22 16.43 15.26 -0.87
CA SER A 22 16.75 14.70 -2.17
C SER A 22 18.03 13.85 -2.05
N LYS A 23 17.94 12.56 -2.40
CA LYS A 23 19.10 11.66 -2.52
C LYS A 23 19.89 11.99 -3.79
N PRO A 24 21.24 11.97 -3.79
CA PRO A 24 22.00 11.79 -5.00
C PRO A 24 22.10 10.29 -5.36
N VAL A 25 22.05 10.03 -6.66
CA VAL A 25 22.05 8.73 -7.33
C VAL A 25 23.42 8.04 -7.18
N LEU A 26 23.37 6.73 -6.94
CA LEU A 26 24.48 5.80 -7.06
C LEU A 26 24.94 5.73 -8.52
N GLU A 27 26.19 6.11 -8.80
CA GLU A 27 27.09 5.40 -9.73
C GLU A 27 28.48 6.07 -9.71
N THR A 28 29.32 5.70 -8.74
CA THR A 28 30.78 5.49 -8.89
C THR A 28 31.42 5.14 -7.54
N THR A 29 32.41 4.28 -7.61
CA THR A 29 32.98 3.46 -6.53
C THR A 29 33.81 4.25 -5.51
N ALA A 30 33.65 3.87 -4.24
CA ALA A 30 34.53 4.07 -3.09
C ALA A 30 34.79 5.49 -2.51
N THR A 31 34.39 6.59 -3.15
CA THR A 31 34.65 7.96 -2.63
C THR A 31 33.44 8.68 -2.01
N THR A 32 32.21 8.18 -2.23
CA THR A 32 30.94 8.87 -1.91
C THR A 32 30.51 8.78 -0.44
N THR A 33 31.02 7.82 0.34
CA THR A 33 30.59 7.60 1.73
C THR A 33 31.08 8.68 2.69
N VAL A 34 32.24 9.29 2.39
CA VAL A 34 32.85 10.35 3.21
C VAL A 34 32.12 11.69 3.01
N ASP A 35 31.73 12.01 1.77
CA ASP A 35 31.04 13.27 1.44
C ASP A 35 29.60 13.33 1.97
N ILE A 36 28.84 12.23 1.91
CA ILE A 36 27.48 12.18 2.46
C ILE A 36 27.51 12.29 4.00
N ALA A 37 28.48 11.65 4.65
CA ALA A 37 28.69 11.78 6.08
C ALA A 37 29.09 13.21 6.47
N GLY A 38 29.95 13.86 5.68
CA GLY A 38 30.32 15.27 5.84
C GLY A 38 29.13 16.21 5.72
N MET A 39 28.29 16.06 4.70
CA MET A 39 27.07 16.88 4.52
C MET A 39 26.08 16.71 5.68
N LEU A 40 25.86 15.47 6.15
CA LEU A 40 24.99 15.18 7.31
C LEU A 40 25.51 15.79 8.62
N LEU A 41 26.83 15.77 8.83
CA LEU A 41 27.47 16.44 9.96
C LEU A 41 27.26 17.96 9.88
N THR A 42 27.42 18.54 8.69
CA THR A 42 27.25 19.98 8.46
C THR A 42 25.80 20.44 8.72
N GLU A 43 24.80 19.65 8.32
CA GLU A 43 23.40 19.94 8.65
C GLU A 43 23.12 19.80 10.14
N LYS A 44 23.64 18.76 10.80
CA LYS A 44 23.49 18.56 12.25
C LYS A 44 24.06 19.75 13.03
N ASP A 45 25.21 20.25 12.64
CA ASP A 45 25.85 21.42 13.26
C ASP A 45 25.02 22.70 13.05
N ARG A 46 24.46 22.89 11.84
CA ARG A 46 23.55 24.00 11.55
C ARG A 46 22.29 23.94 12.43
N TRP A 47 21.66 22.77 12.53
CA TRP A 47 20.50 22.56 13.40
C TRP A 47 20.84 22.77 14.87
N GLN A 48 22.01 22.31 15.31
CA GLN A 48 22.49 22.52 16.67
C GLN A 48 22.61 24.01 17.00
N GLN A 49 23.15 24.81 16.08
CA GLN A 49 23.28 26.25 16.25
C GLN A 49 21.92 26.94 16.33
N VAL A 50 20.98 26.58 15.44
CA VAL A 50 19.59 27.10 15.46
C VAL A 50 18.90 26.78 16.80
N LEU A 51 19.03 25.55 17.28
CA LEU A 51 18.39 25.10 18.53
C LEU A 51 18.98 25.76 19.78
N GLN A 52 20.27 26.11 19.77
CA GLN A 52 20.91 26.83 20.87
C GLN A 52 20.47 28.30 20.95
N GLN A 53 20.09 28.91 19.82
CA GLN A 53 19.67 30.32 19.75
C GLN A 53 18.16 30.50 19.92
N HIS A 54 17.37 29.50 19.55
CA HIS A 54 15.91 29.60 19.53
C HIS A 54 15.29 29.68 20.94
N ARG A 55 14.32 30.59 21.13
CA ARG A 55 13.78 30.96 22.46
C ARG A 55 13.20 29.78 23.25
N ALA A 56 12.54 28.83 22.57
CA ALA A 56 11.90 27.68 23.21
C ALA A 56 12.89 26.58 23.63
N THR A 57 14.03 26.49 22.95
CA THR A 57 14.98 25.36 23.08
C THR A 57 16.26 25.78 23.80
N LYS A 58 16.67 27.06 23.74
CA LYS A 58 17.95 27.56 24.29
C LYS A 58 18.23 27.20 25.76
N LYS A 59 17.18 27.11 26.59
CA LYS A 59 17.28 26.76 28.02
C LYS A 59 16.93 25.30 28.32
N ASN A 60 16.51 24.52 27.32
CA ASN A 60 16.02 23.17 27.49
C ASN A 60 16.90 22.17 26.73
N LYS A 61 17.95 21.68 27.40
CA LYS A 61 18.91 20.73 26.81
C LYS A 61 18.26 19.41 26.39
N GLU A 62 17.25 18.94 27.13
CA GLU A 62 16.52 17.71 26.76
C GLU A 62 15.77 17.88 25.44
N LEU A 63 15.09 19.03 25.28
CA LEU A 63 14.36 19.39 24.07
C LEU A 63 15.31 19.60 22.89
N GLN A 64 16.46 20.26 23.09
CA GLN A 64 17.48 20.38 22.04
C GLN A 64 17.93 18.99 21.57
N ALA A 65 18.30 18.12 22.51
CA ALA A 65 18.75 16.78 22.15
C ALA A 65 17.62 15.92 21.55
N LEU A 66 16.34 16.19 21.88
CA LEU A 66 15.19 15.56 21.21
C LEU A 66 15.03 16.04 19.77
N MET A 67 15.24 17.33 19.51
CA MET A 67 15.12 17.89 18.16
C MET A 67 16.30 17.49 17.27
N LEU A 68 17.49 17.31 17.85
CA LEU A 68 18.68 16.82 17.14
C LEU A 68 18.60 15.33 16.77
N GLU A 69 18.11 14.51 17.69
CA GLU A 69 18.00 13.06 17.50
C GLU A 69 16.61 12.55 17.94
N PRO A 70 15.56 12.86 17.15
CA PRO A 70 14.19 12.58 17.55
C PRO A 70 13.88 11.09 17.55
N ILE A 71 14.35 10.34 16.55
CA ILE A 71 13.94 8.96 16.33
C ILE A 71 14.25 8.05 17.53
N PRO A 72 15.48 8.01 18.09
CA PRO A 72 15.76 7.14 19.24
C PRO A 72 14.93 7.48 20.46
N LYS A 73 14.76 8.78 20.76
CA LYS A 73 14.03 9.24 21.95
C LYS A 73 12.53 9.02 21.85
N LEU A 74 11.94 9.33 20.69
CA LEU A 74 10.52 9.11 20.43
C LEU A 74 10.20 7.62 20.39
N THR A 75 11.08 6.79 19.80
CA THR A 75 10.91 5.32 19.79
C THR A 75 10.92 4.75 21.21
N LYS A 76 11.87 5.19 22.04
CA LYS A 76 11.93 4.79 23.45
C LYS A 76 10.66 5.20 24.20
N ALA A 77 10.25 6.46 24.08
CA ALA A 77 9.04 6.97 24.74
C ALA A 77 7.77 6.24 24.27
N PHE A 78 7.69 5.92 22.98
CA PHE A 78 6.60 5.13 22.40
C PHE A 78 6.56 3.72 23.00
N ALA A 79 7.68 3.00 23.02
CA ALA A 79 7.77 1.68 23.61
C ALA A 79 7.39 1.68 25.10
N GLU A 80 7.94 2.62 25.88
CA GLU A 80 7.60 2.81 27.30
C GLU A 80 6.11 3.07 27.51
N ALA A 81 5.48 3.88 26.65
CA ALA A 81 4.04 4.16 26.73
C ALA A 81 3.19 2.90 26.46
N LEU A 82 3.58 2.06 25.49
CA LEU A 82 2.90 0.79 25.22
C LEU A 82 3.01 -0.17 26.42
N VAL A 83 4.22 -0.28 26.99
CA VAL A 83 4.49 -1.10 28.17
C VAL A 83 3.65 -0.62 29.36
N LEU A 84 3.71 0.67 29.67
CA LEU A 84 2.95 1.28 30.75
C LEU A 84 1.44 1.04 30.58
N ARG A 85 0.93 1.23 29.35
CA ARG A 85 -0.49 0.98 29.03
C ARG A 85 -0.87 -0.47 29.27
N SER A 86 -0.02 -1.41 28.85
CA SER A 86 -0.26 -2.84 29.04
C SER A 86 -0.27 -3.24 30.53
N GLN A 87 0.60 -2.62 31.34
CA GLN A 87 0.68 -2.85 32.79
C GLN A 87 -0.53 -2.25 33.54
N GLN A 88 -0.86 -0.99 33.27
CA GLN A 88 -1.96 -0.28 33.93
C GLN A 88 -3.31 -0.94 33.65
N THR A 89 -3.56 -1.33 32.41
CA THR A 89 -4.83 -1.94 32.02
C THR A 89 -4.87 -3.44 32.30
N LYS A 90 -3.72 -4.06 32.59
CA LYS A 90 -3.52 -5.52 32.61
C LYS A 90 -3.97 -6.21 31.32
N LYS A 91 -4.11 -5.48 30.21
CA LYS A 91 -4.54 -5.99 28.90
C LYS A 91 -3.38 -5.99 27.91
N THR A 92 -3.47 -6.86 26.92
CA THR A 92 -2.53 -6.88 25.80
C THR A 92 -2.79 -5.70 24.88
N VAL A 93 -1.74 -4.95 24.55
CA VAL A 93 -1.76 -3.92 23.51
C VAL A 93 -1.35 -4.59 22.20
N VAL A 94 -2.20 -4.49 21.19
CA VAL A 94 -1.94 -5.07 19.85
C VAL A 94 -1.82 -3.92 18.86
N LEU A 95 -0.69 -3.85 18.17
CA LEU A 95 -0.48 -2.98 17.02
C LEU A 95 -0.70 -3.80 15.76
N VAL A 96 -1.60 -3.37 14.89
CA VAL A 96 -1.94 -4.06 13.64
C VAL A 96 -1.46 -3.22 12.47
N LEU A 97 -0.61 -3.79 11.64
CA LEU A 97 -0.14 -3.20 10.39
C LEU A 97 -0.69 -4.06 9.25
N ASP A 98 -1.67 -3.50 8.54
CA ASP A 98 -2.32 -4.17 7.41
C ASP A 98 -1.73 -3.68 6.08
N THR A 99 -1.77 -4.55 5.07
CA THR A 99 -1.21 -4.30 3.73
C THR A 99 0.26 -3.86 3.79
N TYR A 100 1.07 -4.61 4.55
CA TYR A 100 2.44 -4.24 4.89
C TYR A 100 3.35 -4.02 3.67
N GLU A 101 3.05 -4.64 2.53
CA GLU A 101 3.79 -4.42 1.28
C GLU A 101 3.77 -2.96 0.77
N LYS A 102 2.89 -2.11 1.30
CA LYS A 102 2.81 -0.67 0.97
C LYS A 102 3.63 0.21 1.92
N VAL A 103 4.28 -0.38 2.94
CA VAL A 103 5.07 0.36 3.93
C VAL A 103 6.33 0.94 3.27
N PRO A 104 6.60 2.26 3.43
CA PRO A 104 7.85 2.84 2.95
C PRO A 104 9.06 2.24 3.66
N SER A 105 10.19 2.14 2.96
CA SER A 105 11.42 1.51 3.48
C SER A 105 11.94 2.13 4.78
N ASP A 106 11.71 3.43 5.01
CA ASP A 106 12.17 4.10 6.23
C ASP A 106 11.31 3.73 7.44
N LEU A 107 10.02 3.48 7.23
CA LEU A 107 9.13 2.99 8.29
C LEU A 107 9.38 1.52 8.59
N ASP A 108 9.63 0.69 7.57
CA ASP A 108 10.07 -0.70 7.76
C ASP A 108 11.38 -0.76 8.56
N ARG A 109 12.38 0.02 8.16
CA ARG A 109 13.65 0.14 8.89
C ARG A 109 13.45 0.58 10.33
N TRP A 110 12.63 1.60 10.56
CA TRP A 110 12.29 2.02 11.91
C TRP A 110 11.66 0.88 12.73
N LEU A 111 10.76 0.10 12.13
CA LEU A 111 10.06 -0.98 12.82
C LEU A 111 11.01 -2.09 13.27
N TRP A 112 11.75 -2.70 12.35
CA TRP A 112 12.61 -3.83 12.71
C TRP A 112 13.85 -3.38 13.49
N GLN A 113 14.50 -2.28 13.07
CA GLN A 113 15.79 -1.86 13.63
C GLN A 113 15.60 -1.03 14.91
N SER A 114 14.71 -0.04 14.88
CA SER A 114 14.60 0.90 16.00
C SER A 114 13.60 0.40 17.05
N LEU A 115 12.41 -0.04 16.64
CA LEU A 115 11.40 -0.48 17.60
C LEU A 115 11.72 -1.89 18.11
N LEU A 116 11.88 -2.88 17.24
CA LEU A 116 12.00 -4.29 17.67
C LEU A 116 13.41 -4.64 18.17
N ALA A 117 14.47 -4.20 17.49
CA ALA A 117 15.84 -4.50 17.92
C ALA A 117 16.31 -3.62 19.09
N ASN A 118 16.00 -2.32 19.10
CA ASN A 118 16.55 -1.42 20.13
C ASN A 118 15.67 -1.25 21.38
N THR A 119 14.52 -1.92 21.45
CA THR A 119 13.66 -1.88 22.65
C THR A 119 13.37 -3.28 23.21
N GLN A 120 12.82 -3.33 24.42
CA GLN A 120 12.52 -4.56 25.16
C GLN A 120 11.01 -4.77 25.27
N LEU A 121 10.31 -4.89 24.13
CA LEU A 121 8.86 -5.09 24.12
C LEU A 121 8.44 -6.55 24.40
N GLN A 122 9.27 -7.53 24.05
CA GLN A 122 8.96 -8.96 24.11
C GLN A 122 8.50 -9.45 25.51
N PRO A 123 9.11 -9.02 26.64
CA PRO A 123 8.70 -9.47 27.97
C PRO A 123 7.32 -8.92 28.39
N HIS A 124 6.78 -7.93 27.68
CA HIS A 124 5.55 -7.26 28.04
C HIS A 124 4.35 -7.75 27.22
N ARG A 125 3.14 -7.36 27.62
CA ARG A 125 1.90 -7.68 26.90
C ARG A 125 1.69 -6.71 25.73
N VAL A 126 2.70 -6.60 24.87
CA VAL A 126 2.67 -5.84 23.63
C VAL A 126 2.87 -6.81 22.47
N ARG A 127 1.99 -6.79 21.49
CA ARG A 127 2.04 -7.65 20.31
C ARG A 127 1.96 -6.80 19.05
N LEU A 128 2.71 -7.21 18.04
CA LEU A 128 2.65 -6.65 16.71
C LEU A 128 2.07 -7.72 15.79
N VAL A 129 1.06 -7.35 15.01
CA VAL A 129 0.48 -8.19 13.97
C VAL A 129 0.72 -7.50 12.65
N VAL A 130 1.42 -8.18 11.75
CA VAL A 130 1.68 -7.70 10.40
C VAL A 130 0.89 -8.60 9.44
N ALA A 131 0.06 -7.99 8.60
CA ALA A 131 -0.66 -8.64 7.53
C ALA A 131 -0.16 -8.07 6.19
N GLY A 132 0.20 -8.95 5.27
CA GLY A 132 0.69 -8.58 3.96
C GLY A 132 0.78 -9.78 3.04
N ARG A 133 1.12 -9.52 1.77
CA ARG A 133 1.20 -10.58 0.74
C ARG A 133 2.49 -11.38 0.76
N LYS A 134 3.55 -10.85 1.37
CA LYS A 134 4.91 -11.43 1.36
C LYS A 134 5.33 -11.80 2.78
N SER A 135 6.19 -12.81 2.90
CA SER A 135 6.83 -13.13 4.16
C SER A 135 7.77 -12.00 4.55
N LEU A 136 7.78 -11.63 5.84
CA LEU A 136 8.80 -10.70 6.34
C LEU A 136 10.19 -11.36 6.28
N LEU A 137 10.25 -12.68 6.43
CA LEU A 137 11.48 -13.45 6.43
C LEU A 137 12.07 -13.65 5.03
N ASP A 138 11.41 -13.20 3.97
CA ASP A 138 12.05 -13.08 2.65
C ASP A 138 13.16 -12.00 2.68
N GLU A 139 13.00 -11.00 3.55
CA GLU A 139 13.97 -9.90 3.69
C GLU A 139 15.12 -10.28 4.65
N GLU A 140 16.35 -9.95 4.26
CA GLU A 140 17.55 -10.30 5.04
C GLU A 140 17.57 -9.66 6.43
N ALA A 141 17.12 -8.41 6.54
CA ALA A 141 17.11 -7.66 7.79
C ALA A 141 16.20 -8.32 8.85
N TRP A 142 14.99 -8.70 8.43
CA TRP A 142 14.03 -9.42 9.27
C TRP A 142 14.51 -10.82 9.64
N ARG A 143 15.19 -11.54 8.74
CA ARG A 143 15.83 -12.83 9.06
C ARG A 143 16.90 -12.70 10.14
N LYS A 144 17.77 -11.70 10.04
CA LYS A 144 18.81 -11.42 11.06
C LYS A 144 18.18 -11.12 12.41
N LEU A 145 17.16 -10.25 12.44
CA LEU A 145 16.41 -9.96 13.67
C LEU A 145 15.79 -11.23 14.28
N GLN A 146 15.23 -12.10 13.44
CA GLN A 146 14.66 -13.36 13.88
C GLN A 146 15.71 -14.34 14.42
N GLN A 147 16.88 -14.42 13.80
CA GLN A 147 17.99 -15.24 14.30
C GLN A 147 18.50 -14.74 15.66
N ASP A 148 18.61 -13.43 15.83
CA ASP A 148 19.16 -12.82 17.05
C ASP A 148 18.18 -12.86 18.23
N ARG A 149 16.87 -12.75 17.97
CA ARG A 149 15.87 -12.49 19.03
C ARG A 149 14.66 -13.41 19.05
N ASN A 150 14.45 -14.21 18.00
CA ASN A 150 13.30 -15.12 17.88
C ASN A 150 11.95 -14.42 18.18
N LEU A 151 11.63 -13.36 17.41
CA LEU A 151 10.48 -12.47 17.63
C LEU A 151 9.32 -12.70 16.64
N VAL A 152 9.59 -13.27 15.48
CA VAL A 152 8.66 -13.38 14.36
C VAL A 152 8.04 -14.77 14.37
N PHE A 153 6.71 -14.80 14.53
CA PHE A 153 5.90 -15.97 14.27
C PHE A 153 5.10 -15.72 13.00
N GLU A 154 5.39 -16.46 11.94
CA GLU A 154 4.73 -16.32 10.65
C GLU A 154 3.66 -17.40 10.45
N ARG A 155 2.50 -16.99 9.94
CA ARG A 155 1.42 -17.89 9.56
C ARG A 155 0.95 -17.54 8.16
N GLN A 156 1.23 -18.44 7.21
CA GLN A 156 0.66 -18.35 5.87
C GLN A 156 -0.84 -18.64 5.93
N LEU A 157 -1.61 -17.81 5.23
CA LEU A 157 -3.04 -18.02 5.01
C LEU A 157 -3.23 -18.58 3.62
N ASP A 158 -3.48 -19.88 3.56
CA ASP A 158 -3.70 -20.58 2.30
C ASP A 158 -5.12 -20.36 1.77
N ARG A 159 -5.30 -20.66 0.49
CA ARG A 159 -6.64 -20.78 -0.10
C ARG A 159 -7.38 -21.90 0.60
N PHE A 160 -8.71 -21.81 0.62
CA PHE A 160 -9.53 -22.90 1.10
C PHE A 160 -9.30 -24.13 0.23
N ASP A 161 -9.14 -25.29 0.86
CA ASP A 161 -9.19 -26.55 0.14
C ASP A 161 -10.63 -26.86 -0.33
N GLN A 162 -10.79 -27.98 -1.03
CA GLN A 162 -12.10 -28.39 -1.54
C GLN A 162 -13.13 -28.63 -0.42
N SER A 163 -12.71 -29.22 0.69
CA SER A 163 -13.58 -29.53 1.84
C SER A 163 -14.00 -28.26 2.58
N GLN A 164 -13.06 -27.34 2.81
CA GLN A 164 -13.32 -26.03 3.38
C GLN A 164 -14.25 -25.20 2.49
N THR A 165 -14.04 -25.24 1.17
CA THR A 165 -14.92 -24.57 0.20
C THR A 165 -16.32 -25.17 0.21
N GLN A 166 -16.44 -26.50 0.16
CA GLN A 166 -17.73 -27.19 0.25
C GLN A 166 -18.48 -26.82 1.52
N LYS A 167 -17.81 -26.86 2.68
CA LYS A 167 -18.40 -26.46 3.95
C LYS A 167 -18.88 -25.01 3.93
N TYR A 168 -18.04 -24.09 3.48
CA TYR A 168 -18.40 -22.68 3.35
C TYR A 168 -19.64 -22.47 2.47
N LEU A 169 -19.71 -23.15 1.31
CA LEU A 169 -20.82 -23.03 0.38
C LEU A 169 -22.12 -23.64 0.94
N GLN A 170 -22.03 -24.77 1.64
CA GLN A 170 -23.17 -25.38 2.32
C GLN A 170 -23.73 -24.48 3.43
N ASP A 171 -22.85 -23.82 4.19
CA ASP A 171 -23.23 -22.88 5.26
C ASP A 171 -24.00 -21.67 4.73
N ILE A 172 -23.75 -21.24 3.48
CA ILE A 172 -24.48 -20.15 2.81
C ILE A 172 -25.67 -20.63 1.97
N GLY A 173 -26.05 -21.91 2.09
CA GLY A 173 -27.24 -22.48 1.46
C GLY A 173 -27.04 -23.09 0.06
N ILE A 174 -25.82 -23.13 -0.46
CA ILE A 174 -25.49 -23.80 -1.73
C ILE A 174 -25.14 -25.25 -1.43
N LYS A 175 -26.09 -26.16 -1.69
CA LYS A 175 -25.99 -27.59 -1.33
C LYS A 175 -25.82 -28.53 -2.52
N ASN A 176 -25.95 -28.04 -3.74
CA ASN A 176 -25.80 -28.85 -4.93
C ASN A 176 -24.31 -29.18 -5.15
N GLU A 177 -23.94 -30.46 -5.05
CA GLU A 177 -22.54 -30.91 -5.17
C GLU A 177 -21.90 -30.61 -6.53
N VAL A 178 -22.69 -30.60 -7.61
CA VAL A 178 -22.22 -30.23 -8.96
C VAL A 178 -21.89 -28.73 -9.00
N GLU A 179 -22.75 -27.91 -8.41
CA GLU A 179 -22.54 -26.47 -8.28
C GLU A 179 -21.34 -26.14 -7.40
N ILE A 180 -21.21 -26.80 -6.24
CA ILE A 180 -20.05 -26.68 -5.34
C ILE A 180 -18.75 -27.01 -6.07
N THR A 181 -18.72 -28.11 -6.81
CA THR A 181 -17.55 -28.52 -7.59
C THR A 181 -17.21 -27.50 -8.67
N ALA A 182 -18.21 -26.95 -9.35
CA ALA A 182 -18.02 -25.89 -10.34
C ALA A 182 -17.47 -24.61 -9.70
N ILE A 183 -18.06 -24.16 -8.58
CA ILE A 183 -17.60 -23.00 -7.81
C ILE A 183 -16.16 -23.20 -7.38
N PHE A 184 -15.81 -24.33 -6.75
CA PHE A 184 -14.45 -24.59 -6.30
C PHE A 184 -13.45 -24.62 -7.45
N ARG A 185 -13.80 -25.27 -8.57
CA ARG A 185 -12.96 -25.30 -9.78
C ARG A 185 -12.65 -23.90 -10.28
N VAL A 186 -13.62 -23.00 -10.14
CA VAL A 186 -13.57 -21.64 -10.63
C VAL A 186 -12.81 -20.73 -9.68
N THR A 187 -13.20 -20.68 -8.41
CA THR A 187 -12.62 -19.80 -7.38
C THR A 187 -11.27 -20.28 -6.89
N LYS A 188 -10.93 -21.56 -7.11
CA LYS A 188 -9.74 -22.23 -6.58
C LYS A 188 -9.61 -22.06 -5.06
N GLY A 189 -10.75 -21.95 -4.36
CA GLY A 189 -10.81 -21.77 -2.91
C GLY A 189 -10.37 -20.39 -2.41
N LEU A 190 -10.23 -19.38 -3.28
CA LEU A 190 -9.87 -18.03 -2.84
C LEU A 190 -11.04 -17.40 -2.05
N PRO A 191 -10.85 -17.04 -0.77
CA PRO A 191 -11.93 -16.52 0.08
C PRO A 191 -12.61 -15.27 -0.49
N TYR A 192 -11.88 -14.43 -1.21
CA TYR A 192 -12.42 -13.25 -1.89
C TYR A 192 -13.58 -13.60 -2.84
N TYR A 193 -13.37 -14.59 -3.72
CA TYR A 193 -14.40 -15.01 -4.68
C TYR A 193 -15.53 -15.80 -4.04
N LEU A 194 -15.22 -16.57 -2.99
CA LEU A 194 -16.25 -17.24 -2.20
C LEU A 194 -17.18 -16.23 -1.51
N ASN A 195 -16.63 -15.10 -1.04
CA ASN A 195 -17.44 -14.00 -0.52
C ASN A 195 -18.30 -13.34 -1.60
N TRP A 196 -17.80 -13.19 -2.82
CA TRP A 196 -18.63 -12.72 -3.94
C TRP A 196 -19.78 -13.69 -4.24
N VAL A 197 -19.51 -15.00 -4.29
CA VAL A 197 -20.54 -16.05 -4.47
C VAL A 197 -21.61 -15.94 -3.38
N ARG A 198 -21.19 -15.77 -2.12
CA ARG A 198 -22.10 -15.51 -1.00
C ARG A 198 -22.97 -14.29 -1.23
N GLN A 199 -22.40 -13.17 -1.65
CA GLN A 199 -23.18 -11.95 -1.91
C GLN A 199 -24.20 -12.13 -3.04
N GLN A 200 -23.87 -12.89 -4.09
CA GLN A 200 -24.84 -13.19 -5.16
C GLN A 200 -25.97 -14.08 -4.66
N GLN A 201 -25.64 -15.08 -3.84
CA GLN A 201 -26.62 -15.98 -3.21
C GLN A 201 -27.57 -15.20 -2.29
N GLU A 202 -27.06 -14.30 -1.45
CA GLU A 202 -27.86 -13.45 -0.57
C GLU A 202 -28.78 -12.50 -1.36
N LYS A 203 -28.37 -12.08 -2.57
CA LYS A 203 -29.19 -11.27 -3.50
C LYS A 203 -30.19 -12.11 -4.32
N GLY A 204 -30.21 -13.44 -4.16
CA GLY A 204 -31.07 -14.35 -4.93
C GLY A 204 -30.75 -14.39 -6.43
N LYS A 205 -29.52 -14.00 -6.82
CA LYS A 205 -29.10 -14.00 -8.23
C LYS A 205 -28.53 -15.37 -8.60
N PRO A 206 -28.79 -15.87 -9.83
CA PRO A 206 -28.23 -17.14 -10.26
C PRO A 206 -26.71 -17.04 -10.39
N ILE A 207 -26.01 -18.02 -9.84
CA ILE A 207 -24.56 -18.11 -9.91
C ILE A 207 -24.21 -18.93 -11.16
N SER A 208 -24.00 -18.29 -12.31
CA SER A 208 -23.74 -18.99 -13.58
C SER A 208 -22.26 -19.01 -13.95
N PHE A 209 -21.69 -20.22 -14.06
CA PHE A 209 -20.30 -20.48 -14.47
C PHE A 209 -20.18 -21.11 -15.87
N ALA A 210 -21.19 -20.94 -16.72
CA ALA A 210 -21.43 -21.74 -17.92
C ALA A 210 -20.32 -21.72 -19.02
N GLN A 211 -19.20 -21.02 -18.83
CA GLN A 211 -18.08 -20.98 -19.78
C GLN A 211 -16.72 -21.35 -19.15
N GLY A 212 -16.52 -22.65 -18.86
CA GLY A 212 -15.26 -23.42 -18.94
C GLY A 212 -13.96 -22.92 -18.26
N ASN A 213 -13.50 -23.69 -17.25
CA ASN A 213 -12.11 -24.08 -16.91
C ASN A 213 -10.94 -23.09 -16.79
N GLN A 214 -11.16 -21.77 -16.81
CA GLN A 214 -10.17 -20.77 -16.36
C GLN A 214 -10.90 -19.73 -15.49
N GLY A 215 -11.18 -20.15 -14.26
CA GLY A 215 -12.38 -19.74 -13.54
C GLY A 215 -12.57 -18.27 -13.22
N ILE A 216 -11.54 -17.61 -12.72
CA ILE A 216 -11.67 -16.27 -12.13
C ILE A 216 -11.68 -15.17 -13.19
N VAL A 217 -10.73 -15.26 -14.12
CA VAL A 217 -10.62 -14.35 -15.26
C VAL A 217 -11.87 -14.46 -16.10
N LYS A 218 -12.35 -15.68 -16.39
CA LYS A 218 -13.57 -15.86 -17.16
C LYS A 218 -14.83 -15.46 -16.42
N LEU A 219 -14.91 -15.59 -15.09
CA LEU A 219 -16.02 -15.07 -14.29
C LEU A 219 -16.13 -13.55 -14.39
N LEU A 220 -15.01 -12.87 -14.16
CA LEU A 220 -14.94 -11.41 -14.22
C LEU A 220 -15.12 -10.90 -15.65
N LEU A 221 -14.73 -11.70 -16.65
CA LEU A 221 -14.95 -11.44 -18.08
C LEU A 221 -16.29 -11.96 -18.61
N GLN A 222 -17.08 -12.68 -17.81
CA GLN A 222 -18.27 -13.37 -18.31
C GLN A 222 -19.35 -12.35 -18.66
N GLY A 223 -19.85 -12.43 -19.90
CA GLY A 223 -20.87 -11.49 -20.39
C GLY A 223 -20.32 -10.11 -20.77
N LEU A 224 -19.00 -9.93 -20.75
CA LEU A 224 -18.38 -8.74 -21.32
C LEU A 224 -18.17 -8.92 -22.81
N ASN A 225 -18.48 -7.88 -23.59
CA ASN A 225 -17.98 -7.80 -24.96
C ASN A 225 -16.50 -7.38 -24.99
N ASP A 226 -15.85 -7.50 -26.15
CA ASP A 226 -14.42 -7.20 -26.30
C ASP A 226 -14.06 -5.76 -25.87
N LYS A 227 -14.96 -4.80 -26.09
CA LYS A 227 -14.74 -3.39 -25.70
C LYS A 227 -14.81 -3.21 -24.19
N GLU A 228 -15.76 -3.85 -23.53
CA GLU A 228 -15.91 -3.83 -22.07
C GLU A 228 -14.73 -4.51 -21.38
N LYS A 229 -14.26 -5.63 -21.92
CA LYS A 229 -13.04 -6.30 -21.49
C LYS A 229 -11.82 -5.39 -21.61
N GLN A 230 -11.63 -4.78 -22.79
CA GLN A 230 -10.48 -3.90 -23.03
C GLN A 230 -10.52 -2.66 -22.13
N ALA A 231 -11.69 -2.09 -21.88
CA ALA A 231 -11.86 -0.99 -20.92
C ALA A 231 -11.44 -1.39 -19.50
N LEU A 232 -11.79 -2.60 -19.04
CA LEU A 232 -11.37 -3.11 -17.74
C LEU A 232 -9.87 -3.39 -17.67
N GLN A 233 -9.28 -3.94 -18.73
CA GLN A 233 -7.83 -4.16 -18.82
C GLN A 233 -7.05 -2.83 -18.72
N ILE A 234 -7.53 -1.78 -19.41
CA ILE A 234 -6.96 -0.43 -19.31
C ILE A 234 -7.11 0.13 -17.90
N ALA A 235 -8.32 0.06 -17.32
CA ALA A 235 -8.56 0.52 -15.96
C ALA A 235 -7.71 -0.24 -14.93
N ALA A 236 -7.42 -1.53 -15.16
CA ALA A 236 -6.62 -2.35 -14.27
C ALA A 236 -5.14 -1.96 -14.25
N CYS A 237 -4.63 -1.42 -15.35
CA CYS A 237 -3.28 -0.84 -15.37
C CYS A 237 -3.17 0.39 -14.45
N CYS A 238 -4.28 1.10 -14.22
CA CYS A 238 -4.33 2.26 -13.33
C CYS A 238 -4.30 1.82 -11.85
N ARG A 239 -3.61 2.59 -10.99
CA ARG A 239 -3.70 2.40 -9.52
C ARG A 239 -5.02 2.93 -8.97
N TRP A 240 -5.46 4.04 -9.53
CA TRP A 240 -6.76 4.68 -9.38
C TRP A 240 -7.07 5.38 -10.70
N PHE A 241 -8.34 5.70 -10.94
CA PHE A 241 -8.78 6.43 -12.11
C PHE A 241 -9.89 7.42 -11.78
N ASP A 242 -9.95 8.49 -12.57
CA ASP A 242 -11.07 9.41 -12.67
C ASP A 242 -11.58 9.46 -14.12
N ARG A 243 -12.60 10.27 -14.35
CA ARG A 243 -13.17 10.47 -15.69
C ARG A 243 -12.13 10.96 -16.70
N ARG A 244 -11.24 11.87 -16.29
CA ARG A 244 -10.24 12.49 -17.17
C ARG A 244 -9.20 11.49 -17.63
N LEU A 245 -8.69 10.67 -16.71
CA LEU A 245 -7.71 9.63 -17.01
C LEU A 245 -8.28 8.58 -17.96
N ILE A 246 -9.49 8.07 -17.69
CA ILE A 246 -10.13 7.09 -18.58
C ILE A 246 -10.35 7.68 -19.98
N GLN A 247 -10.85 8.92 -20.08
CA GLN A 247 -11.01 9.59 -21.37
C GLN A 247 -9.68 9.74 -22.12
N HIS A 248 -8.61 10.12 -21.41
CA HIS A 248 -7.28 10.25 -21.99
C HIS A 248 -6.76 8.91 -22.53
N LEU A 249 -6.85 7.85 -21.73
CA LEU A 249 -6.40 6.51 -22.13
C LEU A 249 -7.18 6.00 -23.33
N LEU A 250 -8.51 6.14 -23.34
CA LEU A 250 -9.34 5.71 -24.47
C LEU A 250 -9.05 6.50 -25.75
N ALA A 251 -8.77 7.80 -25.65
CA ALA A 251 -8.41 8.61 -26.81
C ALA A 251 -7.09 8.16 -27.48
N GLN A 252 -6.20 7.53 -26.71
CA GLN A 252 -4.94 6.96 -27.23
C GLN A 252 -5.12 5.53 -27.76
N GLN A 253 -6.31 4.94 -27.63
CA GLN A 253 -6.64 3.61 -28.13
C GLN A 253 -7.56 3.76 -29.36
N SER A 254 -6.95 3.94 -30.54
CA SER A 254 -7.67 4.17 -31.80
C SER A 254 -8.68 3.09 -32.16
N GLU A 255 -8.50 1.87 -31.65
CA GLU A 255 -9.37 0.71 -31.92
C GLU A 255 -10.58 0.64 -30.97
N LEU A 256 -10.54 1.33 -29.83
CA LEU A 256 -11.55 1.22 -28.79
C LEU A 256 -12.66 2.27 -29.00
N ASN A 257 -13.51 2.06 -30.01
CA ASN A 257 -14.71 2.86 -30.19
C ASN A 257 -15.79 2.40 -29.19
N TRP A 258 -15.81 3.04 -28.01
CA TRP A 258 -16.72 2.73 -26.91
C TRP A 258 -18.22 2.90 -27.25
N GLY A 259 -18.59 3.49 -28.40
CA GLY A 259 -19.94 3.93 -28.82
C GLY A 259 -21.18 3.10 -28.41
N ASN A 260 -21.51 3.09 -27.12
CA ASN A 260 -22.59 2.32 -26.49
C ASN A 260 -23.67 3.24 -25.86
N GLY A 261 -23.67 4.54 -26.16
CA GLY A 261 -24.62 5.53 -25.62
C GLY A 261 -24.35 6.00 -24.17
N GLN A 262 -23.62 5.22 -23.37
CA GLN A 262 -23.11 5.59 -22.03
C GLN A 262 -21.59 5.88 -22.10
N SER A 263 -21.06 6.73 -21.22
CA SER A 263 -19.60 6.92 -21.12
C SER A 263 -18.91 5.71 -20.49
N CYS A 264 -17.70 5.37 -20.95
CA CYS A 264 -16.93 4.24 -20.39
C CYS A 264 -16.69 4.39 -18.89
N TYR A 265 -16.41 5.61 -18.46
CA TYR A 265 -16.23 5.91 -17.05
C TYR A 265 -17.49 5.58 -16.22
N ASP A 266 -18.67 6.00 -16.69
CA ASP A 266 -19.92 5.75 -15.96
C ASP A 266 -20.27 4.26 -15.90
N TRP A 267 -19.91 3.49 -16.93
CA TRP A 267 -20.07 2.04 -16.93
C TRP A 267 -19.09 1.35 -15.96
N LEU A 268 -17.82 1.80 -15.92
CA LEU A 268 -16.78 1.27 -15.04
C LEU A 268 -17.16 1.40 -13.57
N ILE A 269 -17.63 2.58 -13.14
CA ILE A 269 -17.97 2.82 -11.72
C ILE A 269 -19.22 2.07 -11.25
N GLN A 270 -19.98 1.47 -12.17
CA GLN A 270 -21.13 0.62 -11.86
C GLN A 270 -20.74 -0.85 -11.66
N ARG A 271 -19.48 -1.23 -11.89
CA ARG A 271 -19.02 -2.61 -11.70
C ARG A 271 -18.90 -2.94 -10.21
N GLU A 272 -19.32 -4.14 -9.81
CA GLU A 272 -19.33 -4.57 -8.41
C GLU A 272 -17.92 -4.67 -7.78
N PHE A 273 -16.88 -4.77 -8.61
CA PHE A 273 -15.48 -4.87 -8.23
C PHE A 273 -14.71 -3.54 -8.39
N VAL A 274 -15.43 -2.42 -8.57
CA VAL A 274 -14.87 -1.07 -8.58
C VAL A 274 -15.23 -0.36 -7.29
N GLU A 275 -14.20 0.06 -6.55
CA GLU A 275 -14.33 0.70 -5.25
C GLU A 275 -14.10 2.22 -5.35
N PRO A 276 -14.91 3.04 -4.67
CA PRO A 276 -14.60 4.45 -4.51
C PRO A 276 -13.44 4.65 -3.52
N ILE A 277 -12.45 5.45 -3.90
CA ILE A 277 -11.40 5.97 -3.01
C ILE A 277 -11.48 7.49 -2.99
N GLN A 278 -12.11 8.05 -1.96
CA GLN A 278 -12.29 9.51 -1.82
C GLN A 278 -12.98 10.13 -3.05
N ARG A 279 -12.20 10.78 -3.94
CA ARG A 279 -12.68 11.41 -5.19
C ARG A 279 -12.37 10.58 -6.45
N PHE A 280 -11.74 9.41 -6.29
CA PHE A 280 -11.31 8.52 -7.35
C PHE A 280 -12.01 7.17 -7.26
N TYR A 281 -11.77 6.32 -8.25
CA TYR A 281 -12.18 4.92 -8.25
C TYR A 281 -10.97 4.03 -8.50
N ARG A 282 -11.02 2.78 -8.03
CA ARG A 282 -10.06 1.75 -8.43
C ARG A 282 -10.80 0.43 -8.64
N LEU A 283 -10.17 -0.46 -9.39
CA LEU A 283 -10.50 -1.88 -9.29
C LEU A 283 -9.98 -2.41 -7.96
N ASP A 284 -10.75 -3.29 -7.30
CA ASP A 284 -10.23 -4.03 -6.17
C ASP A 284 -8.97 -4.81 -6.59
N ASP A 285 -8.08 -5.06 -5.62
CA ASP A 285 -6.75 -5.60 -5.90
C ASP A 285 -6.79 -6.95 -6.64
N VAL A 286 -7.81 -7.76 -6.40
CA VAL A 286 -7.94 -9.10 -6.97
C VAL A 286 -8.46 -9.03 -8.41
N ALA A 287 -9.50 -8.24 -8.68
CA ALA A 287 -9.98 -7.98 -10.03
C ALA A 287 -8.92 -7.26 -10.87
N ARG A 288 -8.19 -6.32 -10.27
CA ARG A 288 -7.08 -5.61 -10.91
C ARG A 288 -5.98 -6.56 -11.37
N ASP A 289 -5.51 -7.44 -10.49
CA ASP A 289 -4.44 -8.39 -10.83
C ASP A 289 -4.89 -9.33 -11.97
N VAL A 290 -6.15 -9.78 -11.95
CA VAL A 290 -6.75 -10.62 -12.99
C VAL A 290 -6.80 -9.94 -14.36
N PHE A 291 -7.32 -8.72 -14.44
CA PHE A 291 -7.43 -8.02 -15.73
C PHE A 291 -6.07 -7.60 -16.27
N ARG A 292 -5.11 -7.25 -15.39
CA ARG A 292 -3.72 -6.97 -15.80
C ARG A 292 -3.04 -8.22 -16.35
N GLU A 293 -3.22 -9.37 -15.69
CA GLU A 293 -2.66 -10.64 -16.17
C GLU A 293 -3.27 -11.05 -17.51
N SER A 294 -4.59 -10.92 -17.68
CA SER A 294 -5.26 -11.16 -18.96
C SER A 294 -4.71 -10.28 -20.08
N LEU A 295 -4.51 -8.98 -19.84
CA LEU A 295 -3.91 -8.08 -20.83
C LEU A 295 -2.47 -8.50 -21.17
N TRP A 296 -1.67 -8.84 -20.16
CA TRP A 296 -0.28 -9.28 -20.35
C TRP A 296 -0.19 -10.57 -21.17
N GLN A 297 -1.08 -11.53 -20.90
CA GLN A 297 -1.15 -12.79 -21.65
C GLN A 297 -1.64 -12.60 -23.10
N GLU A 298 -2.50 -11.62 -23.34
CA GLU A 298 -3.03 -11.32 -24.67
C GLU A 298 -2.05 -10.52 -25.54
N SER A 299 -1.42 -9.49 -24.98
CA SER A 299 -0.38 -8.74 -25.67
C SER A 299 0.53 -8.00 -24.69
N THR A 300 1.77 -8.44 -24.62
CA THR A 300 2.82 -7.78 -23.85
C THR A 300 3.12 -6.37 -24.37
N GLU A 301 2.97 -6.17 -25.68
CA GLU A 301 3.16 -4.88 -26.36
C GLU A 301 2.08 -3.88 -25.95
N GLN A 302 0.81 -4.28 -25.98
CA GLN A 302 -0.29 -3.42 -25.53
C GLN A 302 -0.16 -3.07 -24.04
N PHE A 303 0.21 -4.05 -23.21
CA PHE A 303 0.48 -3.81 -21.80
C PHE A 303 1.57 -2.74 -21.60
N ALA A 304 2.70 -2.87 -22.29
CA ALA A 304 3.79 -1.90 -22.22
C ALA A 304 3.36 -0.51 -22.72
N GLN A 305 2.61 -0.46 -23.82
CA GLN A 305 2.11 0.78 -24.40
C GLN A 305 1.17 1.53 -23.45
N ILE A 306 0.24 0.82 -22.79
CA ILE A 306 -0.66 1.43 -21.80
C ILE A 306 0.14 2.00 -20.62
N HIS A 307 1.14 1.27 -20.11
CA HIS A 307 1.98 1.77 -19.01
C HIS A 307 2.81 2.99 -19.43
N LYS A 308 3.26 3.05 -20.69
CA LYS A 308 3.92 4.23 -21.24
C LYS A 308 3.00 5.44 -21.28
N ILE A 309 1.78 5.28 -21.81
CA ILE A 309 0.77 6.35 -21.84
C ILE A 309 0.45 6.84 -20.41
N LEU A 310 0.31 5.92 -19.46
CA LEU A 310 0.10 6.27 -18.05
C LEU A 310 1.27 7.08 -17.48
N ALA A 311 2.51 6.64 -17.73
CA ALA A 311 3.69 7.37 -17.29
C ALA A 311 3.74 8.78 -17.89
N ASP A 312 3.50 8.91 -19.20
CA ASP A 312 3.50 10.21 -19.90
C ASP A 312 2.39 11.13 -19.39
N TYR A 313 1.19 10.59 -19.15
CA TYR A 313 0.08 11.33 -18.56
C TYR A 313 0.44 11.88 -17.19
N PHE A 314 0.93 11.02 -16.30
CA PHE A 314 1.26 11.43 -14.93
C PHE A 314 2.49 12.35 -14.87
N ASN A 315 3.48 12.18 -15.76
CA ASN A 315 4.57 13.14 -15.91
C ASN A 315 4.05 14.52 -16.32
N THR A 316 3.16 14.58 -17.31
CA THR A 316 2.55 15.84 -17.75
C THR A 316 1.74 16.52 -16.64
N GLN A 317 1.03 15.74 -15.81
CA GLN A 317 0.31 16.33 -14.67
C GLN A 317 1.26 16.79 -13.57
N ALA A 318 2.34 16.05 -13.30
CA ALA A 318 3.35 16.45 -12.33
C ALA A 318 4.01 17.78 -12.75
N ASP A 319 4.37 17.94 -14.02
CA ASP A 319 4.99 19.17 -14.57
C ASP A 319 4.07 20.40 -14.50
N ARG A 320 2.75 20.21 -14.37
CA ARG A 320 1.78 21.32 -14.17
C ARG A 320 1.70 21.80 -12.73
N VAL A 321 2.02 20.93 -11.78
CA VAL A 321 1.93 21.23 -10.34
C VAL A 321 3.31 21.64 -9.80
N ILE A 322 4.38 21.17 -10.44
CA ILE A 322 5.76 21.29 -9.98
C ILE A 322 6.60 21.80 -11.13
N ALA A 323 7.35 22.88 -10.91
CA ALA A 323 8.17 23.50 -11.95
C ALA A 323 9.17 22.48 -12.54
N PRO A 324 9.50 22.55 -13.85
CA PRO A 324 10.45 21.62 -14.48
C PRO A 324 11.81 21.57 -13.78
N GLU A 325 12.20 22.68 -13.15
CA GLU A 325 13.43 22.91 -12.38
C GLU A 325 13.42 22.27 -10.97
N SER A 326 12.26 21.83 -10.49
CA SER A 326 12.11 21.24 -9.16
C SER A 326 12.66 19.81 -9.10
N HIS A 327 13.19 19.42 -7.93
CA HIS A 327 13.83 18.13 -7.76
C HIS A 327 12.86 16.96 -8.03
N VAL A 328 13.32 15.90 -8.71
CA VAL A 328 12.48 14.75 -9.13
C VAL A 328 11.69 14.14 -7.94
N SER A 329 12.25 14.15 -6.73
CA SER A 329 11.57 13.68 -5.52
C SER A 329 10.35 14.51 -5.13
N GLU A 330 10.32 15.81 -5.43
CA GLU A 330 9.17 16.67 -5.18
C GLU A 330 8.00 16.30 -6.11
N LYS A 331 8.30 15.89 -7.36
CA LYS A 331 7.31 15.38 -8.32
C LYS A 331 6.52 14.18 -7.78
N TYR A 332 7.16 13.37 -6.94
CA TYR A 332 6.58 12.15 -6.36
C TYR A 332 6.23 12.26 -4.87
N ALA A 333 6.35 13.44 -4.25
CA ALA A 333 6.09 13.65 -2.82
C ALA A 333 4.75 14.34 -2.51
N SER A 334 4.00 14.80 -3.53
CA SER A 334 2.69 15.42 -3.27
C SER A 334 1.70 14.37 -2.75
N GLY A 335 0.97 14.75 -1.70
CA GLY A 335 -0.05 13.91 -1.08
C GLY A 335 -1.24 13.58 -1.99
N GLU A 336 -1.35 14.24 -3.15
CA GLU A 336 -2.28 13.86 -4.22
C GLU A 336 -1.77 12.65 -5.02
N TRP A 337 -0.45 12.43 -5.10
CA TRP A 337 0.19 11.37 -5.89
C TRP A 337 0.55 10.11 -5.09
N CYS A 338 0.99 10.24 -3.83
CA CYS A 338 1.50 9.12 -3.01
C CYS A 338 0.45 8.15 -2.45
N ARG A 339 -0.78 8.08 -2.98
CA ARG A 339 -1.88 7.29 -2.40
C ARG A 339 -2.26 6.08 -3.25
#